data_AF-A0AAV2RD15-F1
#
_entry.id   AF-A0AAV2RD15-F1
#
_cell.length_a   1.000
_cell.length_b   1.000
_cell.length_c   1.000
_cell.angle_alpha   90.00
_cell.angle_beta   90.00
_cell.angle_gamma   90.00
#
_symmetry.space_group_name_H-M   'P 1'
#
loop_
_entity.id
_entity.type
_entity.pdbx_description
1 polymer ?
#
loop_
_entity_poly.entity_id
_entity_poly.type
_entity_poly.pdbx_seq_one_letter_code
_entity_poly.pdbx_strand_id
1 'polypeptide(L)'
;MTNFKSLISIPGLLKMLQIGLGIGCIALLRVYNLAFGPDIDRTLVGHVALGSTVLISLPLLVGYILEHGSSGLEGMYLSIVGSLNFAAGSLAIEVYHDQSTDYDSVKAGLGMGALMILNGLVYFIDCMCRCRSRHAYDPVTRH
;
A
#
# COMPACT_ATOMS: atom_id res chain seq x y z
N MET A 1 18.92 1.38 22.94
CA MET A 1 17.88 2.41 23.12
C MET A 1 17.16 2.58 21.81
N THR A 2 15.94 2.04 21.72
CA THR A 2 15.17 1.94 20.48
C THR A 2 14.80 3.35 20.02
N ASN A 3 15.32 3.77 18.85
CA ASN A 3 15.17 5.11 18.31
C ASN A 3 13.71 5.40 17.90
N PHE A 4 12.83 5.68 18.86
CA PHE A 4 11.46 6.17 18.64
C PHE A 4 11.42 7.42 17.75
N LYS A 5 12.52 8.19 17.73
CA LYS A 5 12.71 9.33 16.81
C LYS A 5 12.65 8.93 15.33
N SER A 6 13.03 7.69 14.99
CA SER A 6 12.98 7.17 13.62
C SER A 6 11.54 6.86 13.16
N LEU A 7 10.65 6.49 14.08
CA LEU A 7 9.22 6.27 13.82
C LEU A 7 8.45 7.58 13.58
N ILE A 8 8.92 8.69 14.16
CA ILE A 8 8.35 10.04 13.96
C ILE A 8 8.90 10.70 12.67
N SER A 9 9.89 10.08 12.03
CA SER A 9 10.37 10.52 10.72
C SER A 9 9.30 10.27 9.64
N ILE A 10 9.23 11.15 8.64
CA ILE A 10 8.31 11.07 7.49
C ILE A 10 8.17 9.63 6.91
N PRO A 11 9.25 8.86 6.66
CA PRO A 11 9.15 7.47 6.19
C PRO A 11 8.51 6.49 7.19
N GLY A 12 8.70 6.70 8.50
CA GLY A 12 8.04 5.89 9.53
C GLY A 12 6.53 6.13 9.58
N LEU A 13 6.13 7.40 9.46
CA LEU A 13 4.72 7.81 9.46
C LEU A 13 3.98 7.32 8.20
N LEU A 14 4.64 7.34 7.04
CA LEU A 14 4.12 6.77 5.78
C LEU A 14 3.89 5.26 5.88
N LYS A 15 4.83 4.49 6.45
CA LYS A 15 4.65 3.05 6.69
C LYS A 15 3.48 2.74 7.62
N MET A 16 3.35 3.50 8.71
CA MET A 16 2.22 3.35 9.63
C MET A 16 0.88 3.60 8.93
N LEU A 17 0.84 4.60 8.04
CA LEU A 17 -0.36 4.91 7.25
C LEU A 17 -0.68 3.82 6.22
N GLN A 18 0.34 3.27 5.52
CA GLN A 18 0.19 2.13 4.59
C GLN A 18 -0.37 0.89 5.30
N ILE A 19 0.14 0.58 6.50
CA ILE A 19 -0.33 -0.53 7.31
C ILE A 19 -1.76 -0.28 7.81
N GLY A 20 -2.06 0.93 8.29
CA GLY A 20 -3.40 1.31 8.75
C GLY A 20 -4.45 1.20 7.64
N LEU A 21 -4.14 1.68 6.44
CA LEU A 21 -4.99 1.55 5.26
C LEU A 21 -5.18 0.08 4.86
N GLY A 22 -4.11 -0.72 4.87
CA GLY A 22 -4.17 -2.16 4.58
C GLY A 22 -5.08 -2.91 5.56
N ILE A 23 -4.95 -2.65 6.86
CA ILE A 23 -5.81 -3.23 7.91
C ILE A 23 -7.26 -2.79 7.72
N GLY A 24 -7.50 -1.52 7.40
CA GLY A 24 -8.84 -1.00 7.11
C GLY A 24 -9.51 -1.75 5.96
N CYS A 25 -8.80 -1.98 4.86
CA CYS A 25 -9.31 -2.75 3.73
C CYS A 25 -9.58 -4.22 4.10
N ILE A 26 -8.71 -4.87 4.89
CA ILE A 26 -8.94 -6.25 5.36
C ILE A 26 -10.15 -6.32 6.29
N ALA A 27 -10.33 -5.34 7.17
CA ALA A 27 -11.48 -5.27 8.07
C ALA A 27 -12.78 -5.12 7.27
N LEU A 28 -12.82 -4.24 6.28
CA LEU A 28 -13.95 -4.11 5.36
C LEU A 28 -14.25 -5.43 4.64
N LEU A 29 -13.21 -6.10 4.12
CA LEU A 29 -13.36 -7.38 3.43
C LEU A 29 -13.96 -8.45 4.34
N ARG A 30 -13.52 -8.54 5.59
CA ARG A 30 -13.99 -9.52 6.55
C ARG A 30 -15.38 -9.23 7.10
N VAL A 31 -15.70 -7.96 7.37
CA VAL A 31 -16.99 -7.55 7.96
C VAL A 31 -18.12 -7.67 6.94
N TYR A 32 -17.89 -7.23 5.70
CA TYR A 32 -18.91 -7.20 4.66
C TYR A 32 -18.84 -8.39 3.68
N ASN A 33 -17.90 -9.31 3.89
CA ASN A 33 -17.67 -10.50 3.05
C ASN A 33 -17.65 -10.16 1.55
N LEU A 34 -16.94 -9.08 1.22
CA LEU A 34 -16.90 -8.48 -0.11
C LEU A 34 -16.14 -9.39 -1.08
N ALA A 35 -16.73 -9.65 -2.24
CA ALA A 35 -16.09 -10.35 -3.35
C ALA A 35 -15.65 -9.35 -4.43
N PHE A 36 -14.50 -9.53 -5.07
CA PHE A 36 -14.05 -8.63 -6.16
C PHE A 36 -14.63 -9.06 -7.52
N GLY A 37 -15.89 -9.51 -7.54
CA GLY A 37 -16.60 -9.97 -8.73
C GLY A 37 -16.87 -11.48 -8.75
N PRO A 38 -17.65 -11.96 -9.74
CA PRO A 38 -18.04 -13.37 -9.85
C PRO A 38 -16.88 -14.27 -10.28
N ASP A 39 -15.87 -13.71 -10.94
CA ASP A 39 -14.71 -14.47 -11.42
C ASP A 39 -13.68 -14.68 -10.30
N ILE A 40 -13.23 -15.93 -10.18
CA ILE A 40 -12.22 -16.35 -9.21
C ILE A 40 -10.92 -15.56 -9.42
N ASP A 41 -10.54 -15.30 -10.68
CA ASP A 41 -9.32 -14.57 -11.02
C ASP A 41 -9.33 -13.13 -10.49
N ARG A 42 -10.47 -12.45 -10.60
CA ARG A 42 -10.65 -11.07 -10.10
C ARG A 42 -10.57 -11.01 -8.58
N THR A 43 -11.17 -11.99 -7.91
CA THR A 43 -11.10 -12.15 -6.44
C THR A 43 -9.70 -12.49 -5.97
N LEU A 44 -8.95 -13.29 -6.74
CA LEU A 44 -7.57 -13.63 -6.45
C LEU A 44 -6.66 -12.39 -6.51
N VAL A 45 -6.81 -11.55 -7.54
CA VAL A 45 -6.03 -10.31 -7.71
C VAL A 45 -6.26 -9.35 -6.53
N GLY A 46 -7.51 -9.18 -6.10
CA GLY A 46 -7.85 -8.36 -4.92
C GLY A 46 -7.22 -8.87 -3.62
N HIS A 47 -7.30 -10.19 -3.38
CA HIS A 47 -6.68 -10.81 -2.20
C HIS A 47 -5.15 -10.75 -2.24
N VAL A 48 -4.54 -10.96 -3.41
CA VAL A 48 -3.09 -10.86 -3.58
C VAL A 48 -2.64 -9.42 -3.37
N ALA A 49 -3.35 -8.41 -3.85
CA ALA A 49 -3.02 -7.01 -3.62
C ALA A 49 -3.08 -6.62 -2.13
N LEU A 50 -4.12 -7.06 -1.42
CA LEU A 50 -4.27 -6.86 0.04
C LEU A 50 -3.25 -7.65 0.87
N GLY A 51 -2.93 -8.88 0.44
CA GLY A 51 -1.92 -9.71 1.08
C GLY A 51 -0.53 -9.10 0.89
N SER A 52 -0.20 -8.65 -0.32
CA SER A 52 1.10 -8.07 -0.68
C SER A 52 1.40 -6.80 0.11
N THR A 53 0.38 -5.97 0.36
CA THR A 53 0.54 -4.73 1.14
C THR A 53 1.03 -4.99 2.56
N VAL A 54 0.45 -5.98 3.24
CA VAL A 54 0.83 -6.34 4.61
C VAL A 54 2.15 -7.09 4.63
N LEU A 55 2.32 -8.03 3.70
CA LEU A 55 3.45 -8.95 3.65
C LEU A 55 4.75 -8.24 3.24
N ILE A 56 4.69 -7.19 2.41
CA ILE A 56 5.87 -6.40 2.00
C ILE A 56 6.17 -5.28 3.01
N SER A 57 5.15 -4.67 3.63
CA SER A 57 5.36 -3.59 4.61
C SER A 57 6.07 -4.07 5.89
N LEU A 58 5.79 -5.28 6.37
CA LEU A 58 6.39 -5.82 7.59
C LEU A 58 7.92 -6.03 7.49
N PRO A 59 8.44 -6.78 6.49
CA PRO A 59 9.87 -7.00 6.33
C PRO A 59 10.63 -5.71 6.03
N LEU A 60 10.03 -4.80 5.24
CA LEU A 60 10.60 -3.49 4.98
C LEU A 60 10.67 -2.62 6.25
N LEU A 61 9.74 -2.77 7.20
CA LEU A 61 9.80 -2.10 8.50
C LEU A 61 10.93 -2.69 9.36
N VAL A 62 11.08 -4.02 9.38
CA VAL A 62 12.18 -4.70 10.08
C VAL A 62 13.54 -4.32 9.49
N GLY A 63 13.67 -4.30 8.16
CA GLY A 63 14.89 -3.87 7.48
C GLY A 63 15.26 -2.41 7.74
N TYR A 64 14.26 -1.54 7.92
CA TYR A 64 14.47 -0.15 8.34
C TYR A 64 14.99 -0.05 9.77
N ILE A 65 14.49 -0.89 10.69
CA ILE A 65 14.95 -0.94 12.09
C ILE A 65 16.37 -1.51 12.19
N LEU A 66 16.74 -2.43 11.30
CA LEU A 66 18.05 -3.10 11.29
C LEU A 66 19.11 -2.37 10.45
N GLU A 67 18.81 -1.22 9.85
CA GLU A 67 19.72 -0.40 9.02
C GLU A 67 20.38 -1.14 7.82
N HIS A 68 19.86 -2.31 7.42
CA HIS A 68 20.41 -3.17 6.35
C HIS A 68 19.66 -3.02 5.00
N GLY A 69 19.05 -1.86 4.73
CA GLY A 69 18.19 -1.65 3.56
C GLY A 69 18.91 -1.06 2.35
N SER A 70 18.93 -1.78 1.22
CA SER A 70 19.25 -1.18 -0.08
C SER A 70 18.10 -0.29 -0.55
N SER A 71 18.29 1.03 -0.51
CA SER A 71 17.26 2.03 -0.84
C SER A 71 16.69 1.89 -2.26
N GLY A 72 17.43 1.27 -3.19
CA GLY A 72 16.96 1.05 -4.57
C GLY A 72 15.99 -0.11 -4.70
N LEU A 73 16.25 -1.22 -4.00
CA LEU A 73 15.39 -2.40 -4.01
C LEU A 73 14.06 -2.08 -3.34
N GLU A 74 14.11 -1.32 -2.24
CA GLU A 74 12.92 -0.88 -1.51
C GLU A 74 12.01 0.00 -2.37
N GLY A 75 12.56 0.95 -3.13
CA GLY A 75 11.78 1.77 -4.07
C GLY A 75 11.06 0.95 -5.15
N MET A 76 11.71 -0.10 -5.67
CA MET A 76 11.10 -1.00 -6.66
C MET A 76 9.95 -1.82 -6.07
N TYR A 77 10.08 -2.32 -4.84
CA TYR A 77 8.98 -3.02 -4.18
C TYR A 77 7.80 -2.08 -3.90
N LEU A 78 8.07 -0.87 -3.40
CA LEU A 78 7.02 0.11 -3.13
C LEU A 78 6.24 0.47 -4.41
N SER A 79 6.91 0.62 -5.56
CA SER A 79 6.23 0.93 -6.82
C SER A 79 5.37 -0.23 -7.35
N ILE A 80 5.84 -1.48 -7.22
CA ILE A 80 5.07 -2.68 -7.60
C ILE A 80 3.84 -2.84 -6.70
N VAL A 81 4.00 -2.68 -5.39
CA VAL A 81 2.86 -2.76 -4.46
C VAL A 81 1.88 -1.62 -4.69
N GLY A 82 2.38 -0.42 -4.98
CA GLY A 82 1.57 0.73 -5.34
C GLY A 82 0.70 0.46 -6.57
N SER A 83 1.29 -0.05 -7.65
CA SER A 83 0.56 -0.36 -8.89
C SER A 83 -0.47 -1.49 -8.70
N LEU A 84 -0.14 -2.53 -7.93
CA LEU A 84 -1.08 -3.61 -7.59
C LEU A 84 -2.29 -3.09 -6.80
N ASN A 85 -2.09 -2.18 -5.84
CA ASN A 85 -3.19 -1.56 -5.10
C ASN A 85 -4.08 -0.69 -5.98
N PHE A 86 -3.50 0.04 -6.94
CA PHE A 86 -4.26 0.80 -7.93
C PHE A 86 -5.12 -0.12 -8.80
N ALA A 87 -4.54 -1.18 -9.34
CA ALA A 87 -5.25 -2.13 -10.20
C ALA A 87 -6.37 -2.88 -9.46
N ALA A 88 -6.11 -3.33 -8.24
CA ALA A 88 -7.12 -3.99 -7.42
C ALA A 88 -8.21 -3.01 -6.93
N GLY A 89 -7.83 -1.77 -6.62
CA GLY A 89 -8.78 -0.72 -6.24
C GLY A 89 -9.69 -0.32 -7.39
N SER A 90 -9.16 -0.18 -8.62
CA SER A 90 -9.99 0.10 -9.80
C SER A 90 -10.93 -1.06 -10.12
N LEU A 91 -10.47 -2.30 -9.97
CA LEU A 91 -11.29 -3.50 -10.15
C LEU A 91 -12.43 -3.56 -9.13
N ALA A 92 -12.15 -3.24 -7.86
CA ALA A 92 -13.16 -3.15 -6.82
C ALA A 92 -14.21 -2.10 -7.17
N ILE A 93 -13.79 -0.90 -7.57
CA ILE A 93 -14.73 0.16 -7.97
C ILE A 93 -15.57 -0.30 -9.16
N GLU A 94 -14.98 -0.88 -10.20
CA GLU A 94 -15.71 -1.36 -11.39
C GLU A 94 -16.81 -2.37 -11.01
N VAL A 95 -16.52 -3.30 -10.10
CA VAL A 95 -17.48 -4.33 -9.67
C VAL A 95 -18.66 -3.76 -8.88
N TYR A 96 -18.41 -2.74 -8.05
CA TYR A 96 -19.42 -2.18 -7.16
C TYR A 96 -20.09 -0.90 -7.71
N HIS A 97 -19.51 -0.26 -8.73
CA HIS A 97 -20.04 0.97 -9.32
C HIS A 97 -21.35 0.76 -10.07
N ASP A 98 -21.51 -0.39 -10.72
CA ASP A 98 -22.74 -0.73 -11.48
C ASP A 98 -23.84 -1.36 -10.60
N GLN A 99 -23.55 -1.57 -9.31
CA GLN A 99 -24.52 -2.12 -8.37
C GLN A 99 -25.31 -1.02 -7.66
N SER A 100 -26.56 -1.31 -7.32
CA SER A 100 -27.42 -0.36 -6.60
C SER A 100 -26.80 0.01 -5.24
N THR A 101 -26.56 1.30 -5.04
CA THR A 101 -25.94 1.84 -3.83
C THR A 101 -26.82 1.78 -2.59
N ASP A 102 -28.05 1.24 -2.68
CA ASP A 102 -28.93 1.05 -1.52
C ASP A 102 -28.42 -0.01 -0.54
N TYR A 103 -27.58 -0.95 -1.00
CA TYR A 103 -26.98 -1.95 -0.13
C TYR A 103 -25.72 -1.41 0.55
N ASP A 104 -25.66 -1.49 1.88
CA ASP A 104 -24.48 -1.06 2.66
C ASP A 104 -23.19 -1.79 2.24
N SER A 105 -23.31 -3.03 1.77
CA SER A 105 -22.19 -3.79 1.20
C SER A 105 -21.59 -3.12 -0.05
N VAL A 106 -22.40 -2.52 -0.91
CA VAL A 106 -21.92 -1.84 -2.13
C VAL A 106 -21.15 -0.57 -1.77
N LYS A 107 -21.66 0.20 -0.80
CA LYS A 107 -20.96 1.37 -0.26
C LYS A 107 -19.63 0.97 0.39
N ALA A 108 -19.61 -0.12 1.14
CA ALA A 108 -18.39 -0.68 1.74
C ALA A 108 -17.38 -1.14 0.68
N GLY A 109 -17.85 -1.76 -0.41
CA GLY A 109 -17.01 -2.18 -1.55
C GLY A 109 -16.38 -1.00 -2.30
N LEU A 110 -17.18 0.03 -2.60
CA LEU A 110 -16.68 1.29 -3.18
C LEU A 110 -15.67 1.99 -2.24
N GLY A 111 -15.96 2.01 -0.93
CA GLY A 111 -15.07 2.53 0.08
C GLY A 111 -13.74 1.77 0.15
N MET A 112 -13.78 0.44 0.10
CA MET A 112 -12.58 -0.40 0.02
C MET A 112 -11.75 -0.07 -1.22
N GLY A 113 -12.37 0.02 -2.40
CA GLY A 113 -11.67 0.36 -3.64
C GLY A 113 -10.96 1.72 -3.55
N ALA A 114 -11.64 2.73 -2.99
CA ALA A 114 -11.04 4.05 -2.75
C ALA A 114 -9.88 4.00 -1.75
N LEU A 115 -10.01 3.25 -0.66
CA LEU A 115 -8.93 3.07 0.32
C LEU A 115 -7.72 2.36 -0.27
N MET A 116 -7.92 1.37 -1.16
CA MET A 116 -6.83 0.71 -1.88
C MET A 116 -6.10 1.67 -2.82
N ILE A 117 -6.83 2.51 -3.56
CA ILE A 117 -6.23 3.54 -4.42
C ILE A 117 -5.40 4.53 -3.58
N LEU A 118 -5.95 5.03 -2.46
CA LEU A 118 -5.22 5.90 -1.54
C LEU A 118 -3.98 5.21 -0.98
N ASN A 119 -4.08 3.93 -0.63
CA ASN A 119 -2.95 3.14 -0.16
C ASN A 119 -1.85 3.08 -1.23
N GLY A 120 -2.22 2.78 -2.48
CA GLY A 120 -1.31 2.79 -3.62
C GLY A 120 -0.60 4.13 -3.80
N LEU A 121 -1.33 5.24 -3.67
CA LEU A 121 -0.77 6.59 -3.75
C LEU A 121 0.26 6.86 -2.64
N VAL A 122 0.02 6.37 -1.42
CA VAL A 122 0.95 6.50 -0.29
C VAL A 122 2.24 5.70 -0.54
N TYR A 123 2.15 4.51 -1.15
CA TYR A 123 3.33 3.75 -1.60
C TYR A 123 4.16 4.53 -2.63
N PHE A 124 3.50 5.20 -3.58
CA PHE A 124 4.18 6.04 -4.56
C PHE A 124 4.84 7.26 -3.93
N ILE A 125 4.18 7.92 -2.97
CA ILE A 125 4.78 9.04 -2.24
C ILE A 125 6.02 8.58 -1.46
N ASP A 126 5.95 7.44 -0.76
CA ASP A 126 7.10 6.88 -0.03
C ASP A 126 8.25 6.52 -1.00
N CYS A 127 7.93 5.91 -2.14
CA CYS A 127 8.89 5.66 -3.22
C CYS A 127 9.57 6.95 -3.70
N MET A 128 8.79 8.00 -4.00
CA MET A 128 9.31 9.30 -4.45
C MET A 128 10.15 10.00 -3.38
N CYS A 129 9.74 9.97 -2.12
CA CYS A 129 10.51 10.53 -1.01
C CYS A 129 11.89 9.87 -0.91
N ARG A 130 11.97 8.54 -1.07
CA ARG A 130 13.21 7.78 -1.01
C ARG A 130 14.09 7.95 -2.24
N CYS A 131 13.49 8.03 -3.43
CA CYS A 131 14.21 8.37 -4.66
C CYS A 131 14.79 9.79 -4.58
N ARG A 132 14.10 10.74 -3.95
CA ARG A 132 14.60 12.12 -3.73
C ARG A 132 15.76 12.18 -2.73
N SER A 133 15.73 11.38 -1.67
CA SER A 133 16.85 11.30 -0.71
C SER A 133 18.16 10.80 -1.34
N ARG A 134 18.12 10.09 -2.48
CA ARG A 134 19.33 9.74 -3.26
C ARG A 134 19.99 10.95 -3.92
N HIS A 135 19.21 11.91 -4.42
CA HIS A 135 19.76 13.06 -5.15
C HIS A 135 20.46 14.09 -4.25
N ALA A 136 20.25 14.04 -2.94
CA ALA A 136 20.92 14.92 -1.98
C ALA A 136 22.33 14.43 -1.59
N TYR A 137 22.71 13.21 -1.98
CA TYR A 137 23.98 12.55 -1.62
C TYR A 137 24.79 12.16 -2.86
N ASP A 138 24.83 13.03 -3.86
CA ASP A 138 25.85 12.98 -4.90
C ASP A 138 26.86 14.12 -4.66
N PRO A 139 27.79 14.01 -3.67
CA PRO A 139 28.99 14.81 -3.73
C PRO A 139 29.75 14.27 -4.94
N VAL A 140 29.61 14.95 -6.08
CA VAL A 140 30.51 14.82 -7.23
C VAL A 140 31.93 14.85 -6.67
N THR A 141 32.52 13.67 -6.54
CA THR A 141 33.93 13.48 -6.24
C THR A 141 34.68 14.17 -7.36
N ARG A 142 35.16 15.37 -7.07
CA ARG A 142 36.24 16.01 -7.82
C ARG A 142 37.41 15.05 -7.79
N HIS A 143 37.75 14.49 -8.94
CA HIS A 143 39.09 14.02 -9.26
C HIS A 143 39.50 14.64 -10.58
#